data_AF-A0A6L8IH99-F1
#
_entry.id   AF-A0A6L8IH99-F1
#
_cell.length_a   1.000
_cell.length_b   1.000
_cell.length_c   1.000
_cell.angle_alpha   90.00
_cell.angle_beta   90.00
_cell.angle_gamma   90.00
#
_symmetry.space_group_name_H-M   'P 1'
#
loop_
_entity.id
_entity.type
_entity.pdbx_description
1 polymer ?
#
loop_
_entity_poly.entity_id
_entity_poly.type
_entity_poly.pdbx_seq_one_letter_code
_entity_poly.pdbx_strand_id
1 'polypeptide(L)'
;TDAEGRGEIVWVGADTVRLVRAWLGRARVSEGMLFRSVGKGGRLGERLDPSQVPRIFKAMALEAGLPEAVAGSLSGHSARVGAAQDMVAAGIGMPAILQAGRWKSVAMVNRYGERLLAQRSGAAQLARTQDRG
;
A
#
# COMPACT_ATOMS: atom_id res chain seq x y z
N THR A 1 0.11 -1.52 -16.53
CA THR A 1 1.06 -2.04 -17.53
C THR A 1 1.73 -0.84 -18.16
N ASP A 2 3.06 -0.78 -18.10
CA ASP A 2 3.85 0.23 -18.81
C ASP A 2 3.87 -0.16 -20.28
N ALA A 3 3.08 0.53 -21.10
CA ALA A 3 2.95 0.21 -22.52
C ALA A 3 4.22 0.56 -23.32
N GLU A 4 5.13 1.35 -22.75
CA GLU A 4 6.31 1.87 -23.43
C GLU A 4 7.64 1.37 -22.84
N GLY A 5 7.59 0.57 -21.77
CA GLY A 5 8.77 -0.08 -21.17
C GLY A 5 9.83 0.88 -20.62
N ARG A 6 9.49 2.16 -20.44
CA ARG A 6 10.42 3.19 -19.96
C ARG A 6 10.73 3.06 -18.48
N GLY A 7 9.93 2.30 -17.74
CA GLY A 7 10.00 2.28 -16.30
C GLY A 7 9.57 3.61 -15.70
N GLU A 8 9.47 3.64 -14.38
CA GLU A 8 8.99 4.81 -13.64
C GLU A 8 9.86 4.96 -12.40
N ILE A 9 10.27 6.20 -12.11
CA ILE A 9 11.02 6.50 -10.90
C ILE A 9 10.00 6.76 -9.79
N VAL A 10 10.06 5.96 -8.73
CA VAL A 10 9.18 6.08 -7.57
C VAL A 10 10.04 6.35 -6.35
N TRP A 11 9.61 7.32 -5.54
CA TRP A 11 10.24 7.59 -4.25
C TRP A 11 9.93 6.46 -3.26
N VAL A 12 10.94 6.03 -2.50
CA VAL A 12 10.81 5.04 -1.45
C VAL A 12 11.49 5.54 -0.17
N GLY A 13 10.90 5.24 0.98
CA GLY A 13 11.45 5.61 2.27
C GLY A 13 12.79 4.93 2.57
N ALA A 14 13.61 5.56 3.41
CA ALA A 14 14.93 5.04 3.80
C ALA A 14 14.82 3.68 4.53
N ASP A 15 13.74 3.47 5.28
CA ASP A 15 13.39 2.22 5.93
C ASP A 15 13.11 1.10 4.91
N THR A 16 12.34 1.40 3.87
CA THR A 16 12.05 0.48 2.76
C THR A 16 13.34 0.11 2.03
N VAL A 17 14.20 1.10 1.73
CA VAL A 17 15.51 0.86 1.12
C VAL A 17 16.37 -0.05 2.00
N ARG A 18 16.40 0.18 3.31
CA ARG A 18 17.15 -0.65 4.26
C ARG A 18 16.65 -2.09 4.26
N LEU A 19 15.33 -2.31 4.31
CA LEU A 19 14.72 -3.64 4.29
C LEU A 19 15.00 -4.37 2.97
N VAL A 20 14.88 -3.67 1.84
CA VAL A 20 15.21 -4.23 0.52
C VAL A 20 16.69 -4.61 0.43
N ARG A 21 17.62 -3.77 0.91
CA ARG A 21 19.05 -4.10 0.93
C ARG A 21 19.36 -5.31 1.81
N ALA A 22 18.74 -5.40 3.00
CA ALA A 22 18.90 -6.54 3.89
C ALA A 22 18.40 -7.84 3.23
N TRP A 23 17.25 -7.77 2.54
CA TRP A 23 16.73 -8.89 1.75
C TRP A 23 17.70 -9.29 0.63
N LEU A 24 18.14 -8.35 -0.21
CA LEU A 24 19.07 -8.63 -1.33
C LEU A 24 20.36 -9.29 -0.84
N GLY A 25 20.93 -8.82 0.28
CA GLY A 25 22.12 -9.41 0.89
C GLY A 25 21.89 -10.84 1.39
N ARG A 26 20.76 -11.10 2.07
CA ARG A 26 20.43 -12.44 2.58
C ARG A 26 20.05 -13.43 1.48
N ALA A 27 19.35 -12.95 0.45
CA ALA A 27 18.92 -13.73 -0.68
C ALA A 27 20.00 -13.90 -1.77
N ARG A 28 21.11 -13.17 -1.65
CA ARG A 28 22.20 -13.10 -2.64
C ARG A 28 21.68 -12.78 -4.05
N VAL A 29 20.72 -11.86 -4.13
CA VAL A 29 20.14 -11.42 -5.40
C VAL A 29 20.91 -10.19 -5.88
N SER A 30 21.58 -10.31 -7.02
CA SER A 30 22.25 -9.20 -7.71
C SER A 30 21.55 -8.77 -8.99
N GLU A 31 20.72 -9.62 -9.58
CA GLU A 31 20.03 -9.40 -10.85
C GLU A 31 18.67 -10.12 -10.91
N GLY A 32 17.79 -9.74 -11.85
CA GLY A 32 16.46 -10.31 -12.02
C GLY A 32 15.40 -9.75 -11.06
N MET A 33 14.36 -10.53 -10.76
CA MET A 33 13.22 -10.10 -9.93
C MET A 33 13.63 -9.84 -8.47
N LEU A 34 13.19 -8.70 -7.91
CA LEU A 34 13.47 -8.35 -6.52
C LEU A 34 12.91 -9.37 -5.52
N PHE A 35 11.65 -9.79 -5.71
CA PHE A 35 10.98 -10.74 -4.82
C PHE A 35 11.03 -12.16 -5.39
N ARG A 36 11.55 -13.10 -4.59
CA ARG A 36 11.69 -14.52 -4.92
C ARG A 36 10.71 -15.36 -4.11
N SER A 37 10.29 -16.50 -4.65
CA SER A 37 9.62 -17.52 -3.84
C SER A 37 10.62 -18.15 -2.88
N VAL A 38 10.16 -18.51 -1.69
CA VAL A 38 10.98 -19.18 -0.67
C VAL A 38 10.32 -20.51 -0.35
N GLY A 39 10.94 -21.60 -0.80
CA GLY A 39 10.50 -22.95 -0.54
C GLY A 39 10.89 -23.46 0.85
N LYS A 40 10.44 -24.66 1.17
CA LYS A 40 10.83 -25.36 2.41
C LYS A 40 12.37 -25.45 2.49
N GLY A 41 12.92 -25.19 3.68
CA GLY A 41 14.37 -25.16 3.90
C GLY A 41 15.09 -23.91 3.37
N GLY A 42 14.35 -22.88 2.95
CA GLY A 42 14.93 -21.60 2.53
C GLY A 42 15.43 -21.56 1.08
N ARG A 43 15.09 -22.56 0.26
CA ARG A 43 15.48 -22.58 -1.16
C ARG A 43 14.75 -21.48 -1.92
N LEU A 44 15.50 -20.60 -2.58
CA LEU A 44 14.95 -19.53 -3.39
C LEU A 44 14.54 -20.02 -4.78
N GLY A 45 13.38 -19.59 -5.26
CA GLY A 45 12.95 -19.75 -6.65
C GLY A 45 13.06 -18.43 -7.42
N GLU A 46 12.63 -18.44 -8.69
CA GLU A 46 12.87 -17.32 -9.62
C GLU A 46 11.98 -16.10 -9.34
N ARG A 47 10.70 -16.28 -9.04
CA ARG A 47 9.78 -15.16 -8.79
C ARG A 47 8.78 -15.48 -7.70
N LEU A 48 8.38 -14.46 -6.95
CA LEU A 48 7.22 -14.55 -6.08
C LEU A 48 5.95 -14.57 -6.94
N ASP A 49 5.06 -15.52 -6.66
CA ASP A 49 3.73 -15.56 -7.29
C ASP A 49 2.83 -14.46 -6.68
N PRO A 50 2.12 -13.64 -7.47
CA PRO A 50 1.29 -12.56 -6.95
C PRO A 50 0.23 -12.98 -5.93
N SER A 51 -0.29 -14.22 -6.03
CA SER A 51 -1.25 -14.77 -5.08
C SER A 51 -0.64 -15.01 -3.70
N GLN A 52 0.69 -14.98 -3.56
CA GLN A 52 1.36 -15.06 -2.26
C GLN A 52 1.27 -13.75 -1.48
N VAL A 53 1.11 -12.60 -2.13
CA VAL A 53 1.07 -11.30 -1.42
C VAL A 53 -0.09 -11.23 -0.41
N PRO A 54 -1.35 -11.56 -0.77
CA PRO A 54 -2.43 -11.65 0.22
C PRO A 54 -2.15 -12.66 1.34
N ARG A 55 -1.53 -13.80 1.02
CA ARG A 55 -1.22 -14.84 2.01
C ARG A 55 -0.16 -14.38 3.01
N ILE A 56 0.87 -13.67 2.54
CA ILE A 56 1.90 -13.05 3.38
C ILE A 56 1.26 -12.00 4.30
N PHE A 57 0.39 -11.14 3.78
CA PHE A 57 -0.34 -10.16 4.59
C PHE A 57 -1.20 -10.82 5.66
N LYS A 58 -1.96 -11.88 5.31
CA LYS A 58 -2.75 -12.65 6.28
C LYS A 58 -1.85 -13.26 7.35
N ALA A 59 -0.75 -13.88 6.98
CA ALA A 59 0.19 -14.50 7.93
C ALA A 59 0.77 -13.46 8.90
N MET A 60 1.26 -12.32 8.39
CA MET A 60 1.77 -11.23 9.23
C MET A 60 0.70 -10.66 10.17
N ALA A 61 -0.54 -10.53 9.70
CA ALA A 61 -1.65 -10.04 10.53
C ALA A 61 -1.97 -11.00 11.69
N LEU A 62 -1.99 -12.30 11.42
CA LEU A 62 -2.21 -13.32 12.46
C LEU A 62 -1.03 -13.36 13.46
N GLU A 63 0.21 -13.25 12.97
CA GLU A 63 1.40 -13.16 13.82
C GLU A 63 1.38 -11.91 14.72
N ALA A 64 0.85 -10.79 14.21
CA ALA A 64 0.62 -9.57 14.97
C ALA A 64 -0.60 -9.65 15.93
N GLY A 65 -1.28 -10.79 16.02
CA GLY A 65 -2.42 -10.99 16.92
C GLY A 65 -3.72 -10.32 16.46
N LEU A 66 -3.84 -9.93 15.18
CA LEU A 66 -5.07 -9.35 14.66
C LEU A 66 -6.19 -10.41 14.54
N PRO A 67 -7.46 -10.04 14.74
CA PRO A 67 -8.58 -10.96 14.60
C PRO A 67 -8.63 -11.61 13.22
N GLU A 68 -9.07 -12.87 13.17
CA GLU A 68 -9.12 -13.63 11.91
C GLU A 68 -10.01 -12.95 10.85
N ALA A 69 -11.10 -12.31 11.27
CA ALA A 69 -11.94 -11.51 10.38
C ALA A 69 -11.17 -10.36 9.69
N VAL A 70 -10.27 -9.70 10.43
CA VAL A 70 -9.41 -8.64 9.89
C VAL A 70 -8.37 -9.26 8.96
N ALA A 71 -7.64 -10.28 9.41
CA ALA A 71 -6.62 -10.96 8.62
C ALA A 71 -7.19 -11.57 7.31
N GLY A 72 -8.40 -12.11 7.35
CA GLY A 72 -9.12 -12.67 6.20
C GLY A 72 -9.60 -11.61 5.19
N SER A 73 -9.73 -10.35 5.62
CA SER A 73 -10.11 -9.25 4.74
C SER A 73 -8.93 -8.65 3.96
N LEU A 74 -7.69 -8.99 4.33
CA LEU A 74 -6.49 -8.48 3.68
C LEU A 74 -6.30 -9.07 2.28
N SER A 75 -5.95 -8.20 1.34
CA SER A 75 -5.70 -8.52 -0.05
C SER A 75 -4.41 -7.85 -0.53
N GLY A 76 -3.95 -8.18 -1.74
CA GLY A 76 -2.80 -7.53 -2.36
C GLY A 76 -3.00 -6.02 -2.57
N HIS A 77 -4.25 -5.53 -2.54
CA HIS A 77 -4.56 -4.12 -2.70
C HIS A 77 -4.63 -3.35 -1.37
N SER A 78 -4.66 -4.05 -0.23
CA SER A 78 -4.91 -3.44 1.09
C SER A 78 -3.86 -2.38 1.45
N ALA A 79 -2.57 -2.64 1.21
CA ALA A 79 -1.52 -1.66 1.47
C ALA A 79 -1.68 -0.36 0.66
N ARG A 80 -2.17 -0.48 -0.59
CA ARG A 80 -2.42 0.66 -1.48
C ARG A 80 -3.62 1.50 -1.04
N VAL A 81 -4.68 0.85 -0.56
CA VAL A 81 -5.86 1.53 0.01
C VAL A 81 -5.49 2.24 1.30
N GLY A 82 -4.77 1.55 2.20
CA GLY A 82 -4.31 2.12 3.47
C GLY A 82 -3.45 3.36 3.26
N ALA A 83 -2.43 3.30 2.39
CA ALA A 83 -1.60 4.46 2.08
C ALA A 83 -2.40 5.65 1.52
N ALA A 84 -3.43 5.39 0.70
CA ALA A 84 -4.33 6.45 0.23
C ALA A 84 -5.10 7.10 1.38
N GLN A 85 -5.64 6.28 2.29
CA GLN A 85 -6.38 6.72 3.47
C GLN A 85 -5.48 7.52 4.42
N ASP A 86 -4.26 7.05 4.67
CA ASP A 86 -3.29 7.75 5.53
C ASP A 86 -2.93 9.12 4.96
N MET A 87 -2.69 9.21 3.64
CA MET A 87 -2.41 10.51 3.00
C MET A 87 -3.61 11.46 3.07
N VAL A 88 -4.83 10.95 2.86
CA VAL A 88 -6.07 11.75 3.03
C VAL A 88 -6.22 12.21 4.47
N ALA A 89 -6.02 11.31 5.45
CA ALA A 89 -6.10 11.62 6.87
C ALA A 89 -5.05 12.68 7.27
N ALA A 90 -3.85 12.61 6.71
CA ALA A 90 -2.79 13.62 6.90
C ALA A 90 -3.08 14.97 6.22
N GLY A 91 -4.15 15.07 5.41
CA GLY A 91 -4.51 16.31 4.72
C GLY A 91 -3.64 16.62 3.51
N ILE A 92 -2.93 15.63 2.97
CA ILE A 92 -2.12 15.79 1.76
C ILE A 92 -3.04 16.14 0.58
N GLY A 93 -2.62 17.13 -0.22
CA GLY A 93 -3.39 17.60 -1.37
C GLY A 93 -3.58 16.51 -2.43
N MET A 94 -4.77 16.48 -3.04
CA MET A 94 -5.15 15.49 -4.06
C MET A 94 -4.10 15.31 -5.18
N PRO A 95 -3.47 16.36 -5.75
CA PRO A 95 -2.44 16.16 -6.78
C PRO A 95 -1.25 15.31 -6.31
N ALA A 96 -0.78 15.52 -5.08
CA ALA A 96 0.32 14.74 -4.51
C ALA A 96 -0.11 13.30 -4.22
N ILE A 97 -1.34 13.08 -3.75
CA ILE A 97 -1.89 11.73 -3.56
C ILE A 97 -1.98 10.98 -4.90
N LEU A 98 -2.52 11.62 -5.94
CA LEU A 98 -2.61 11.06 -7.29
C LEU A 98 -1.24 10.67 -7.83
N GLN A 99 -0.23 11.54 -7.66
CA GLN A 99 1.14 11.29 -8.09
C GLN A 99 1.77 10.13 -7.31
N ALA A 100 1.69 10.14 -5.97
CA ALA A 100 2.26 9.10 -5.11
C ALA A 100 1.67 7.71 -5.40
N GLY A 101 0.34 7.62 -5.54
CA GLY A 101 -0.30 6.37 -5.87
C GLY A 101 -0.37 6.06 -7.36
N ARG A 102 -0.02 6.98 -8.26
CA ARG A 102 -0.19 6.80 -9.72
C ARG A 102 -1.66 6.52 -10.11
N TRP A 103 -2.59 7.22 -9.48
CA TRP A 103 -4.00 7.16 -9.85
C TRP A 103 -4.29 8.13 -10.99
N LYS A 104 -5.02 7.67 -12.00
CA LYS A 104 -5.42 8.52 -13.14
C LYS A 104 -6.62 9.42 -12.84
N SER A 105 -7.35 9.16 -11.74
CA SER A 105 -8.56 9.90 -11.42
C SER A 105 -8.74 10.10 -9.92
N VAL A 106 -9.30 11.26 -9.58
CA VAL A 106 -9.71 11.64 -8.22
C VAL A 106 -10.78 10.69 -7.68
N ALA A 107 -11.67 10.20 -8.55
CA ALA A 107 -12.75 9.27 -8.18
C ALA A 107 -12.24 8.02 -7.44
N MET A 108 -11.08 7.47 -7.84
CA MET A 108 -10.54 6.29 -7.16
C MET A 108 -10.00 6.61 -5.77
N VAL A 109 -9.35 7.75 -5.59
CA VAL A 109 -8.85 8.21 -4.28
C VAL A 109 -10.02 8.53 -3.36
N ASN A 110 -11.04 9.22 -3.87
CA ASN A 110 -12.25 9.54 -3.12
C ASN A 110 -12.97 8.27 -2.65
N ARG A 111 -13.01 7.22 -3.47
CA ARG A 111 -13.57 5.92 -3.05
C ARG A 111 -12.81 5.30 -1.88
N TYR A 112 -11.48 5.40 -1.85
CA TYR A 112 -10.68 4.87 -0.72
C TYR A 112 -10.80 5.73 0.53
N GLY A 113 -10.85 7.05 0.37
CA GLY A 113 -10.94 8.02 1.45
C GLY A 113 -12.36 8.42 1.85
N GLU A 114 -13.41 7.79 1.30
CA GLU A 114 -14.80 8.26 1.38
C GLU A 114 -15.23 8.65 2.80
N ARG A 115 -15.01 7.74 3.76
CA ARG A 115 -15.36 7.98 5.17
C ARG A 115 -14.58 9.13 5.80
N LEU A 116 -13.29 9.28 5.46
CA LEU A 116 -12.43 10.35 5.97
C LEU A 116 -12.80 11.71 5.36
N LEU A 117 -13.09 11.72 4.06
CA LEU A 117 -13.51 12.91 3.34
C LEU A 117 -14.90 13.38 3.79
N ALA A 118 -15.81 12.46 4.13
CA ALA A 118 -17.13 12.80 4.66
C ALA A 118 -17.05 13.66 5.94
N GLN A 119 -16.12 13.36 6.85
CA GLN A 119 -15.87 14.14 8.07
C GLN A 119 -15.35 15.57 7.79
N ARG A 120 -14.76 15.77 6.60
CA ARG A 120 -14.24 17.05 6.11
C ARG A 120 -15.12 17.69 5.04
N SER A 121 -16.30 17.13 4.79
CA SER A 121 -17.22 17.62 3.76
C SER A 121 -17.64 19.08 4.01
N GLY A 122 -18.11 19.75 2.96
CA GLY A 122 -18.68 21.10 3.10
C GLY A 122 -19.85 21.15 4.09
N ALA A 123 -20.65 20.09 4.18
CA ALA A 123 -21.70 19.97 5.19
C ALA A 123 -21.13 19.91 6.62
N ALA A 124 -20.08 19.12 6.86
CA ALA A 124 -19.41 19.06 8.15
C ALA A 124 -18.71 20.38 8.52
N GLN A 125 -18.14 21.07 7.53
CA GLN A 125 -17.56 22.40 7.73
C GLN A 125 -18.63 23.43 8.09
N LEU A 126 -19.75 23.44 7.36
CA LEU A 126 -20.89 24.33 7.62
C LEU A 126 -21.51 24.07 8.99
N ALA A 127 -21.64 22.80 9.40
CA ALA A 127 -22.14 22.46 10.73
C ALA A 127 -21.24 23.05 11.83
N ARG A 128 -19.91 22.97 11.68
CA ARG A 128 -18.96 23.57 12.63
C ARG A 128 -19.03 25.10 12.65
N THR A 129 -19.20 25.75 11.51
CA THR A 129 -19.34 27.22 11.47
C THR A 129 -20.68 27.71 12.02
N GLN A 130 -21.70 26.85 12.03
CA GLN A 130 -23.02 27.12 12.61
C GLN A 130 -23.17 26.66 14.08
N ASP A 131 -22.12 26.15 14.71
CA ASP A 131 -22.13 25.57 16.07
C ASP A 131 -23.13 24.41 16.24
N ARG A 132 -23.21 23.56 15.20
CA ARG A 132 -24.08 22.37 15.13
C ARG A 132 -23.28 21.05 15.07
N GLY A 133 -22.02 21.12 15.50
CA GLY A 133 -21.01 20.06 15.36
C GLY A 133 -20.91 19.12 16.54
#